data_AF-A0A3D4JGV3-F1
#
_entry.id   AF-A0A3D4JGV3-F1
#
_cell.length_a   1.000
_cell.length_b   1.000
_cell.length_c   1.000
_cell.angle_alpha   90.00
_cell.angle_beta   90.00
_cell.angle_gamma   90.00
#
_symmetry.space_group_name_H-M   'P 1'
#
loop_
_entity.id
_entity.type
_entity.pdbx_description
1 polymer ?
#
loop_
_entity_poly.entity_id
_entity_poly.type
_entity_poly.pdbx_seq_one_letter_code
_entity_poly.pdbx_strand_id
1 'polypeptide(L)'
;MITLSPIGTVKNTRKEIEDDNWGNVTSIIELDSKFDEEALYEIESFSHAEITLALTPRMRKALPNGVLIKANASTPKRPENF
;
A
#
# COMPACT_ATOMS: atom_id res chain seq x y z
N MET A 1 22.64 0.64 -14.16
CA MET A 1 21.99 1.46 -13.11
C MET A 1 20.52 1.59 -13.49
N ILE A 2 19.60 1.48 -12.54
CA ILE A 2 18.14 1.55 -12.77
C ILE A 2 17.60 2.77 -12.03
N THR A 3 16.71 3.52 -12.67
CA THR A 3 16.02 4.67 -12.09
C THR A 3 14.57 4.29 -11.80
N LEU A 4 14.11 4.50 -10.57
CA LEU A 4 12.71 4.27 -10.19
C LEU A 4 11.94 5.59 -10.25
N SER A 5 10.80 5.58 -10.92
CA SER A 5 9.86 6.71 -10.94
C SER A 5 8.59 6.32 -10.18
N PRO A 6 8.18 7.07 -9.15
CA PRO A 6 6.94 6.80 -8.44
C PRO A 6 5.73 6.99 -9.36
N ILE A 7 4.68 6.21 -9.10
CA ILE A 7 3.42 6.23 -9.85
C ILE A 7 2.23 6.76 -9.04
N GLY A 8 2.44 7.04 -7.76
CA GLY A 8 1.40 7.50 -6.85
C GLY A 8 1.88 7.53 -5.40
N THR A 9 0.93 7.70 -4.49
CA THR A 9 1.17 7.79 -3.04
C THR A 9 0.26 6.85 -2.25
N VAL A 10 0.78 6.31 -1.15
CA VAL A 10 0.01 5.50 -0.20
C VAL A 10 -0.33 6.38 1.01
N LYS A 11 -1.61 6.45 1.37
CA LYS A 11 -2.13 7.26 2.46
C LYS A 11 -2.92 6.39 3.43
N ASN A 12 -2.78 6.64 4.73
CA ASN A 12 -3.62 6.05 5.76
C ASN A 12 -3.72 6.97 6.98
N THR A 13 -4.45 6.53 8.00
CA THR A 13 -4.65 7.29 9.24
C THR A 13 -3.52 7.11 10.27
N ARG A 14 -2.54 6.23 9.98
CA ARG A 14 -1.46 5.91 10.91
C ARG A 14 -0.46 7.08 10.97
N LYS A 15 -0.17 7.53 12.20
CA LYS A 15 0.76 8.65 12.46
C LYS A 15 2.12 8.19 12.96
N GLU A 16 2.14 7.08 13.69
CA GLU A 16 3.35 6.50 14.26
C GLU A 16 3.77 5.25 13.49
N ILE A 17 5.07 5.04 13.39
CA ILE A 17 5.63 3.85 12.74
C ILE A 17 5.79 2.79 13.82
N GLU A 18 4.85 1.86 13.85
CA GLU A 18 4.80 0.76 14.81
C GLU A 18 4.67 -0.57 14.07
N ASP A 19 5.32 -1.60 14.59
CA ASP A 19 5.15 -2.97 14.12
C ASP A 19 3.97 -3.61 14.86
N ASP A 20 2.77 -3.44 14.29
CA ASP A 20 1.51 -3.96 14.85
C ASP A 20 1.02 -5.21 14.11
N ASN A 21 1.95 -6.01 13.56
CA ASN A 21 1.66 -7.14 12.68
C ASN A 21 0.75 -6.76 11.49
N TRP A 22 0.99 -5.58 10.90
CA TRP A 22 0.24 -5.09 9.74
C TRP A 22 -1.27 -4.95 10.05
N GLY A 23 -1.60 -4.29 11.16
CA GLY A 23 -2.94 -4.19 11.73
C GLY A 23 -4.04 -3.66 10.79
N ASN A 24 -5.28 -3.66 11.28
CA ASN A 24 -6.54 -3.34 10.58
C ASN A 24 -6.67 -1.85 10.12
N VAL A 25 -5.68 -1.29 9.46
CA VAL A 25 -5.71 0.09 8.95
C VAL A 25 -5.91 0.06 7.44
N THR A 26 -7.08 0.52 7.00
CA THR A 26 -7.34 0.75 5.58
C THR A 26 -6.38 1.82 5.04
N SER A 27 -5.70 1.48 3.95
CA SER A 27 -4.85 2.40 3.21
C SER A 27 -5.46 2.69 1.84
N ILE A 28 -5.24 3.90 1.33
CA ILE A 28 -5.66 4.35 0.01
C ILE A 28 -4.41 4.56 -0.83
N ILE A 29 -4.42 4.02 -2.05
CA ILE A 29 -3.37 4.23 -3.04
C ILE A 29 -3.94 5.20 -4.07
N GLU A 30 -3.32 6.37 -4.16
CA GLU A 30 -3.72 7.44 -5.08
C GLU A 30 -2.67 7.54 -6.18
N LEU A 31 -3.05 7.20 -7.41
CA LEU A 31 -2.16 7.30 -8.58
C LEU A 31 -1.96 8.76 -8.98
N ASP A 32 -0.81 9.06 -9.56
CA ASP A 32 -0.54 10.38 -10.15
C ASP A 32 -1.55 10.67 -11.27
N SER A 33 -2.00 11.92 -11.38
CA SER A 33 -2.95 12.40 -12.41
C SER A 33 -2.56 12.14 -13.89
N LYS A 34 -1.34 11.67 -14.14
CA LYS A 34 -0.87 11.26 -15.47
C LYS A 34 -1.39 9.87 -15.89
N PHE A 35 -1.90 9.09 -14.94
CA PHE A 35 -2.57 7.81 -15.18
C PHE A 35 -4.08 8.02 -15.13
N ASP A 36 -4.77 7.44 -16.09
CA ASP A 36 -6.23 7.37 -16.13
C ASP A 36 -6.72 6.07 -15.50
N GLU A 37 -8.03 5.86 -15.54
CA GLU A 37 -8.68 4.66 -15.01
C GLU A 37 -8.27 3.38 -15.76
N GLU A 38 -7.82 3.50 -17.01
CA GLU A 38 -7.38 2.35 -17.82
C GLU A 38 -6.12 1.70 -17.25
N ALA A 39 -5.29 2.46 -16.51
CA ALA A 39 -4.14 1.91 -15.77
C ALA A 39 -4.53 0.88 -14.70
N LEU A 40 -5.82 0.84 -14.31
CA LEU A 40 -6.39 -0.07 -13.34
C LEU A 40 -7.39 -1.06 -13.96
N TYR A 41 -7.45 -1.15 -15.30
CA TYR A 41 -8.37 -2.04 -15.99
C TYR A 41 -8.28 -3.48 -15.46
N GLU A 42 -9.43 -4.07 -15.11
CA GLU A 42 -9.59 -5.41 -14.51
C GLU A 42 -8.98 -5.61 -13.12
N ILE A 43 -8.48 -4.57 -12.44
CA ILE A 43 -7.90 -4.74 -11.10
C ILE A 43 -8.91 -5.31 -10.09
N GLU A 44 -10.20 -4.99 -10.26
CA GLU A 44 -11.32 -5.47 -9.47
C GLU A 44 -11.61 -6.98 -9.64
N SER A 45 -11.06 -7.62 -10.67
CA SER A 45 -11.14 -9.07 -10.88
C SER A 45 -10.23 -9.85 -9.91
N PHE A 46 -9.33 -9.16 -9.22
CA PHE A 46 -8.42 -9.74 -8.24
C PHE A 46 -8.85 -9.39 -6.81
N SER A 47 -8.65 -10.33 -5.89
CA SER A 47 -8.94 -10.11 -4.47
C SER A 47 -7.77 -9.50 -3.69
N HIS A 48 -6.56 -9.55 -4.24
CA HIS A 48 -5.32 -9.13 -3.58
C HIS A 48 -4.36 -8.54 -4.62
N ALA A 49 -3.57 -7.55 -4.19
CA ALA A 49 -2.48 -6.98 -4.98
C ALA A 49 -1.23 -6.82 -4.10
N GLU A 50 -0.05 -6.98 -4.71
CA GLU A 50 1.22 -6.67 -4.06
C GLU A 50 1.61 -5.22 -4.36
N ILE A 51 1.89 -4.46 -3.31
CA ILE A 51 2.23 -3.04 -3.41
C ILE A 51 3.68 -2.85 -2.98
N THR A 52 4.51 -2.39 -3.91
CA THR A 52 5.88 -1.94 -3.61
C THR A 52 5.90 -0.44 -3.43
N LEU A 53 6.40 0.03 -2.29
CA LEU A 53 6.47 1.45 -1.97
C LEU A 53 7.86 1.86 -1.51
N ALA A 54 8.29 3.06 -1.88
CA ALA A 54 9.52 3.66 -1.38
C ALA A 54 9.20 4.48 -0.13
N LEU A 55 9.83 4.16 1.00
CA LEU A 55 9.66 4.93 2.23
C LEU A 55 10.26 6.33 2.09
N THR A 56 9.53 7.33 2.57
CA THR A 56 10.06 8.70 2.62
C THR A 56 11.26 8.78 3.57
N PRO A 57 12.21 9.72 3.36
CA PRO A 57 13.37 9.86 4.25
C PRO A 57 13.00 10.03 5.73
N ARG A 58 11.88 10.70 6.02
CA ARG A 58 11.37 10.88 7.38
C ARG A 58 10.99 9.55 8.02
N MET A 59 10.33 8.66 7.26
CA MET A 59 9.95 7.32 7.73
C MET A 59 11.17 6.40 7.87
N ARG A 60 12.15 6.52 6.98
CA ARG A 60 13.38 5.70 7.06
C ARG A 60 14.17 5.91 8.35
N LYS A 61 14.25 7.14 8.86
CA LYS A 61 14.95 7.45 10.12
C LYS A 61 14.27 6.86 11.35
N ALA A 62 12.96 6.58 11.27
CA ALA A 62 12.15 6.05 12.36
C ALA A 62 12.11 4.52 12.41
N LEU A 63 12.74 3.82 11.45
CA LEU A 63 12.82 2.36 11.41
C LEU A 63 14.26 1.91 11.72
N PRO A 64 14.57 1.49 12.96
CA PRO A 64 15.95 1.22 13.33
C PRO A 64 16.57 0.02 12.63
N ASN A 65 15.81 -0.94 12.09
CA ASN A 65 16.36 -2.13 11.44
C ASN A 65 15.37 -2.73 10.42
N GLY A 66 15.55 -2.45 9.13
CA GLY A 66 15.11 -3.33 8.03
C GLY A 66 13.64 -3.76 7.93
N VAL A 67 12.69 -3.04 8.52
CA VAL A 67 11.26 -3.42 8.48
C VAL A 67 10.71 -3.27 7.06
N LEU A 68 10.35 -4.40 6.44
CA LEU A 68 9.55 -4.45 5.22
C LEU A 68 8.09 -4.20 5.57
N ILE A 69 7.54 -3.06 5.14
CA ILE A 69 6.10 -2.80 5.24
C ILE A 69 5.43 -3.59 4.11
N LYS A 70 4.90 -4.78 4.41
CA LYS A 70 3.96 -5.48 3.53
C LYS A 70 2.57 -4.84 3.73
N ALA A 71 2.01 -4.27 2.67
CA ALA A 71 0.60 -3.87 2.66
C ALA A 71 -0.22 -5.09 2.23
N ASN A 72 -1.05 -5.62 3.13
CA ASN A 72 -1.99 -6.69 2.79
C ASN A 72 -3.37 -6.07 2.54
N ALA A 73 -3.74 -5.90 1.27
CA ALA A 73 -5.11 -5.60 0.89
C ALA A 73 -5.89 -6.91 0.83
N SER A 74 -6.19 -7.51 1.99
CA SER A 74 -7.20 -8.56 2.08
C SER A 74 -8.50 -7.90 2.52
N THR A 75 -9.50 -7.87 1.64
CA THR A 75 -10.86 -7.55 2.06
C THR A 75 -11.30 -8.52 3.16
N PRO A 76 -12.06 -8.11 4.19
CA PRO A 76 -12.63 -9.04 5.14
C PRO A 76 -13.41 -10.12 4.36
N LYS A 77 -13.15 -11.40 4.67
CA LYS A 77 -13.85 -12.53 4.04
C LYS A 77 -15.35 -12.24 4.04
N ARG A 78 -15.98 -12.27 2.86
CA ARG A 78 -17.44 -12.25 2.73
C ARG A 78 -17.99 -13.35 3.65
N PRO A 79 -18.91 -13.07 4.60
CA PRO A 79 -19.47 -14.14 5.41
C PRO A 79 -20.16 -15.15 4.50
N GLU A 80 -19.85 -16.44 4.69
CA GLU A 80 -20.29 -17.55 3.83
C GLU A 80 -21.81 -17.86 3.90
N ASN A 81 -22.62 -16.95 4.45
CA ASN A 81 -24.04 -17.17 4.66
C ASN A 81 -24.87 -15.99 4.16
N PHE A 82 -25.16 -15.91 2.86
CA PHE A 82 -26.39 -15.35 2.27
C PHE A 82 -26.58 -15.84 0.84
#